data_AF-A0A4Y8KAB0-F1
#
_entry.id   AF-A0A4Y8KAB0-F1
#
_cell.length_a   1.000
_cell.length_b   1.000
_cell.length_c   1.000
_cell.angle_alpha   90.00
_cell.angle_beta   90.00
_cell.angle_gamma   90.00
#
_symmetry.space_group_name_H-M   'P 1'
#
loop_
_entity.id
_entity.type
_entity.pdbx_description
1 polymer ?
#
loop_
_entity_poly.entity_id
_entity_poly.type
_entity_poly.pdbx_seq_one_letter_code
_entity_poly.pdbx_strand_id
1 'polypeptide(L)' 'MYIGHYAAAAVLVTLVPASPVIPLAVGVAWPDLVWPVLVLMGRERVTVGRNDPLQRSIRFDSYPFSHSLVL' A
#
# COMPACT_ATOMS: atom_id res chain seq x y z
N MET A 1 -2.98 -1.74 -5.86
CA MET A 1 -2.10 -2.92 -5.71
C MET A 1 -2.51 -3.83 -4.55
N TYR A 2 -3.73 -3.72 -4.03
CA TYR A 2 -4.15 -4.37 -2.79
C TYR A 2 -4.14 -5.91 -2.83
N ILE A 3 -4.70 -6.53 -3.87
CA ILE A 3 -4.79 -8.00 -3.93
C ILE A 3 -3.47 -8.70 -4.27
N GLY A 4 -2.56 -8.00 -4.96
CA GLY A 4 -1.24 -8.52 -5.31
C GLY A 4 -0.35 -8.73 -4.07
N HIS A 5 -0.43 -7.83 -3.10
CA HIS A 5 0.27 -7.95 -1.81
C HIS A 5 -0.16 -9.20 -1.05
N TYR A 6 -1.46 -9.49 -0.96
CA TYR A 6 -1.92 -10.69 -0.26
C TYR A 6 -1.64 -11.99 -1.03
N ALA A 7 -1.55 -11.95 -2.36
CA ALA A 7 -1.09 -13.09 -3.14
C ALA A 7 0.38 -13.46 -2.80
N ALA A 8 1.25 -12.46 -2.62
CA ALA A 8 2.62 -12.70 -2.15
C ALA A 8 2.65 -13.24 -0.71
N ALA A 9 1.78 -12.75 0.18
CA ALA A 9 1.64 -13.32 1.53
C ALA A 9 1.20 -14.80 1.49
N ALA A 10 0.28 -15.17 0.60
CA ALA A 10 -0.15 -16.55 0.40
C ALA A 10 1.00 -17.46 -0.07
N VAL A 11 1.83 -16.99 -1.01
CA VAL A 11 3.04 -17.70 -1.44
C VAL A 11 4.06 -17.82 -0.30
N LEU A 12 4.23 -16.80 0.53
CA LEU A 12 5.16 -16.86 1.66
C LEU A 12 4.72 -17.87 2.73
N VAL A 13 3.42 -17.96 3.00
CA VAL A 13 2.86 -18.95 3.93
C VAL A 13 3.07 -20.38 3.42
N THR A 14 3.01 -20.62 2.10
CA THR A 14 3.28 -21.96 1.54
C THR A 14 4.76 -22.31 1.57
N LEU A 15 5.65 -21.33 1.41
CA LEU A 15 7.11 -21.52 1.48
C LEU A 15 7.62 -21.66 2.92
N VAL A 16 6.96 -21.04 3.89
CA VAL A 16 7.33 -21.08 5.32
C VAL A 16 6.10 -21.42 6.17
N PRO A 17 5.71 -22.70 6.28
CA PRO A 17 4.42 -23.11 6.87
C PRO A 17 4.28 -22.79 8.38
N ALA A 18 5.39 -22.65 9.09
CA ALA A 18 5.41 -22.30 10.52
C ALA A 18 5.30 -20.79 10.77
N SER A 19 5.27 -19.97 9.71
CA SER A 19 5.19 -18.52 9.85
C SER A 19 3.77 -18.09 10.27
N PRO A 20 3.66 -17.12 11.19
CA PRO A 20 2.37 -16.58 11.56
C PRO A 20 1.79 -15.76 10.40
N VAL A 21 0.57 -16.10 9.98
CA VAL A 21 -0.10 -15.52 8.80
C VAL A 21 -0.32 -14.01 8.95
N ILE A 22 -0.68 -13.54 10.15
CA ILE A 22 -1.02 -12.13 10.40
C ILE A 22 0.20 -11.20 10.22
N PRO A 23 1.37 -11.44 10.86
CA PRO A 23 2.57 -10.66 10.60
C PRO A 23 3.01 -10.63 9.13
N LEU A 24 2.88 -11.74 8.40
CA LEU A 24 3.18 -11.77 6.96
C LEU A 24 2.21 -10.90 6.17
N ALA A 25 0.91 -11.03 6.41
CA ALA A 25 -0.11 -10.21 5.75
C ALA A 25 0.09 -8.71 6.03
N VAL A 26 0.44 -8.36 7.28
CA VAL A 26 0.76 -6.97 7.68
C VAL A 26 2.05 -6.48 7.03
N GLY A 27 3.08 -7.33 6.96
CA GLY A 27 4.37 -6.98 6.35
C GLY A 27 4.24 -6.69 4.86
N VAL A 28 3.49 -7.52 4.12
CA VAL A 28 3.32 -7.31 2.67
C VAL A 28 2.38 -6.13 2.37
N ALA A 29 1.39 -5.86 3.23
CA ALA A 29 0.53 -4.68 3.12
C ALA A 29 1.10 -3.43 3.82
N TRP A 30 2.33 -3.49 4.35
CA TRP A 30 2.90 -2.42 5.16
C TRP A 30 2.92 -1.05 4.45
N PRO A 31 3.30 -0.95 3.17
CA PRO A 31 3.28 0.33 2.47
C PRO A 31 1.87 0.92 2.35
N ASP A 32 0.85 0.07 2.12
CA ASP A 32 -0.55 0.48 2.07
C ASP A 32 -1.06 0.94 3.45
N LEU A 33 -0.59 0.33 4.54
CA LEU A 33 -0.96 0.69 5.91
C LEU A 33 -0.30 1.99 6.38
N VAL A 34 0.95 2.24 5.97
CA VAL A 34 1.72 3.43 6.36
C VAL A 34 1.33 4.66 5.53
N TRP A 35 0.95 4.47 4.27
CA TRP A 35 0.53 5.56 3.36
C TRP A 35 -0.49 6.54 3.95
N PRO A 36 -1.67 6.12 4.48
CA PRO A 36 -2.64 7.07 5.03
C PRO A 36 -2.09 7.87 6.21
N VAL A 37 -1.21 7.26 7.02
CA VAL A 37 -0.55 7.95 8.14
C VAL A 37 0.40 9.03 7.61
N LEU A 38 1.18 8.72 6.57
CA LEU A 38 2.09 9.69 5.94
C LEU A 38 1.36 10.85 5.25
N VAL A 39 0.21 10.58 4.64
CA VAL A 39 -0.67 11.61 4.07
C VAL A 39 -1.20 12.53 5.16
N LEU A 40 -1.69 11.96 6.28
CA LEU A 40 -2.17 12.75 7.42
C LEU A 40 -1.06 13.57 8.08
N MET A 41 0.17 13.06 8.11
CA MET A 41 1.36 13.77 8.58
C MET A 41 1.89 14.81 7.59
N GLY A 42 1.30 14.92 6.39
CA GLY A 42 1.72 15.85 5.33
C GLY A 42 3.07 15.49 4.68
N ARG A 43 3.59 14.29 4.92
CA ARG A 43 4.83 13.76 4.31
C ARG A 43 4.59 13.24 2.89
N GLU A 44 3.35 12.85 2.59
CA GLU A 44 2.89 12.47 1.27
C GLU A 44 1.67 13.31 0.88
N ARG A 45 1.51 13.59 -0.41
CA ARG A 45 0.47 14.46 -0.92
C ARG A 45 -0.38 13.74 -1.94
N VAL A 46 -1.69 13.76 -1.69
CA VAL A 46 -2.72 13.32 -2.62
C VAL A 46 -3.69 14.47 -2.85
N THR A 47 -4.07 14.69 -4.10
CA THR A 47 -5.12 15.64 -4.47
C THR A 47 -6.36 14.88 -4.87
N VAL A 48 -7.50 15.22 -4.26
CA VAL A 48 -8.79 14.60 -4.58
C VAL A 48 -9.61 15.55 -5.46
N GLY A 49 -9.62 15.32 -6.77
CA GLY A 49 -10.42 16.05 -7.74
C GLY A 49 -11.87 15.58 -7.70
N ARG A 50 -12.76 16.33 -7.03
CA ARG A 50 -14.21 16.01 -6.98
C ARG A 50 -14.92 16.00 -8.33
N ASN A 51 -14.32 16.62 -9.36
CA ASN A 51 -14.90 16.73 -10.69
C ASN A 51 -14.31 15.74 -11.71
N ASP A 52 -13.33 14.92 -11.31
CA ASP A 52 -12.71 13.93 -12.18
C ASP A 52 -13.42 12.58 -12.06
N PRO A 53 -13.73 11.88 -13.16
CA PRO A 53 -14.45 10.62 -13.10
C PRO A 53 -13.59 9.50 -12.48
N LEU A 54 -14.18 8.77 -11.54
CA LEU A 54 -13.73 7.47 -11.02
C LEU A 54 -12.25 7.45 -10.58
N GLN A 55 -11.38 6.83 -11.37
CA GLN A 55 -9.96 6.60 -11.06
C GLN A 55 -9.09 7.86 -11.14
N ARG A 56 -9.52 8.91 -11.86
CA ARG A 56 -8.77 10.19 -11.93
C ARG A 56 -9.05 11.12 -10.75
N SER A 57 -10.05 10.79 -9.94
CA SER A 57 -10.42 11.60 -8.78
C SER A 57 -9.32 11.64 -7.72
N ILE A 58 -8.40 10.67 -7.69
CA ILE A 58 -7.30 10.61 -6.72
C ILE A 58 -5.97 10.73 -7.48
N ARG A 59 -5.31 11.88 -7.34
CA ARG A 59 -4.01 12.15 -7.94
C ARG A 59 -2.92 12.05 -6.88
N PHE A 60 -1.95 11.18 -7.09
CA PHE A 60 -0.78 11.06 -6.23
C PHE A 60 0.27 12.08 -6.66
N ASP A 61 0.43 13.16 -5.90
CA ASP A 61 1.34 14.25 -6.25
C ASP A 61 2.76 14.02 -5.74
N SER A 62 2.91 13.40 -4.55
CA SER A 62 4.22 13.08 -3.97
C SER A 62 4.11 11.94 -2.95
N TYR A 63 4.87 10.87 -3.15
CA TYR A 63 4.86 9.64 -2.33
C TYR A 63 6.26 9.01 -2.15
N PRO A 64 7.25 9.76 -1.60
CA PRO A 64 8.64 9.32 -1.54
C PRO A 64 8.94 8.16 -0.57
N PHE A 65 7.97 7.68 0.22
CA PHE A 65 8.21 6.68 1.25
C PHE A 65 7.41 5.39 1.06
N SER A 66 6.11 5.49 0.79
CA SER A 66 5.23 4.32 0.70
C SER A 66 5.30 3.64 -0.66
N HIS A 67 5.29 4.40 -1.75
CA HIS A 67 5.15 3.87 -3.11
C HIS A 67 6.37 4.14 -4.00
N SER A 68 7.46 4.65 -3.43
CA SER A 68 8.74 4.89 -4.11
C SER A 68 9.65 3.67 -4.22
N LEU A 69 9.34 2.60 -3.47
CA LEU A 69 10.16 1.38 -3.39
C LEU A 69 9.86 0.35 -4.51
N VAL A 70 8.91 0.65 -5.39
CA VAL A 70 8.59 -0.15 -6.58
C VAL A 70 8.64 0.76 -7.80
N LEU A 71 9.86 1.09 -8.23
CA LEU A 71 10.17 1.63 -9.56
C LEU A 71 11.10 0.65 -10.27
#